data_AF-A0A7X7J3S4-F1
#
_entry.id   AF-A0A7X7J3S4-F1
#
_cell.length_a   1.000
_cell.length_b   1.000
_cell.length_c   1.000
_cell.angle_alpha   90.00
_cell.angle_beta   90.00
_cell.angle_gamma   90.00
#
_symmetry.space_group_name_H-M   'P 1'
#
loop_
_entity.id
_entity.type
_entity.pdbx_description
1 polymer ?
#
loop_
_entity_poly.entity_id
_entity_poly.type
_entity_poly.pdbx_seq_one_letter_code
_entity_poly.pdbx_strand_id
1 'polypeptide(L)'
;MKESRMAKKKAMVKKRKVRPAAKGITRKSGPKKGKRSIPAAKATRPKRSSWLDANSHKPLIDQYTRQLSSFMEAVADGRIEESELAAQEERLVRLMKEIEPQLSDALHERITRLLCELTAYDLMQMLHSVQENRPKTAFHG
;
A
#
# COMPACT_ATOMS: atom_id res chain seq x y z
N MET A 1 26.70 -46.02 40.50
CA MET A 1 27.08 -47.05 39.50
C MET A 1 26.58 -46.61 38.13
N LYS A 2 27.53 -46.46 37.18
CA LYS A 2 27.50 -46.65 35.71
C LYS A 2 26.19 -46.38 34.95
N GLU A 3 26.15 -45.33 34.11
CA GLU A 3 26.34 -45.37 32.63
C GLU A 3 25.09 -45.86 31.86
N SER A 4 24.71 -45.44 30.65
CA SER A 4 25.19 -44.42 29.71
C SER A 4 24.14 -44.25 28.59
N ARG A 5 23.85 -42.99 28.27
CA ARG A 5 23.71 -42.32 26.95
C ARG A 5 22.75 -42.82 25.84
N MET A 6 21.93 -41.83 25.43
CA MET A 6 21.38 -41.54 24.10
C MET A 6 22.36 -41.73 22.91
N ALA A 7 21.83 -42.06 21.72
CA ALA A 7 21.83 -41.23 20.48
C ALA A 7 22.01 -41.98 19.12
N LYS A 8 21.02 -41.78 18.22
CA LYS A 8 21.09 -41.42 16.77
C LYS A 8 21.94 -42.21 15.72
N LYS A 9 21.24 -42.47 14.60
CA LYS A 9 21.59 -42.27 13.14
C LYS A 9 22.06 -43.46 12.25
N LYS A 10 21.17 -43.80 11.31
CA LYS A 10 21.24 -43.82 9.81
C LYS A 10 22.26 -44.68 9.02
N ALA A 11 21.73 -45.19 7.88
CA ALA A 11 22.34 -45.51 6.56
C ALA A 11 22.92 -46.93 6.36
N MET A 12 22.90 -47.64 5.21
CA MET A 12 22.27 -47.52 3.86
C MET A 12 22.75 -48.73 2.98
N VAL A 13 21.84 -49.40 2.22
CA VAL A 13 21.98 -49.95 0.83
C VAL A 13 22.64 -51.32 0.47
N LYS A 14 22.06 -51.90 -0.62
CA LYS A 14 22.53 -52.85 -1.71
C LYS A 14 22.16 -54.35 -1.52
N LYS A 15 21.70 -55.15 -2.51
CA LYS A 15 21.57 -55.04 -4.00
C LYS A 15 20.80 -56.26 -4.61
N ARG A 16 19.95 -56.02 -5.64
CA ARG A 16 19.69 -56.74 -6.93
C ARG A 16 19.34 -58.26 -7.04
N LYS A 17 18.29 -58.58 -7.85
CA LYS A 17 18.34 -59.42 -9.11
C LYS A 17 17.00 -59.37 -9.90
N VAL A 18 16.88 -58.66 -11.04
CA VAL A 18 16.90 -59.06 -12.50
C VAL A 18 15.64 -59.80 -13.04
N ARG A 19 15.11 -59.27 -14.17
CA ARG A 19 13.92 -59.64 -14.99
C ARG A 19 14.11 -60.94 -15.82
N PRO A 20 13.06 -61.40 -16.54
CA PRO A 20 13.12 -61.26 -18.01
C PRO A 20 11.84 -60.74 -18.67
N ALA A 21 11.94 -60.53 -19.99
CA ALA A 21 11.09 -59.71 -20.85
C ALA A 21 10.06 -60.50 -21.67
N ALA A 22 8.99 -59.84 -22.13
CA ALA A 22 8.27 -60.20 -23.34
C ALA A 22 7.83 -58.93 -24.10
N LYS A 23 7.99 -59.00 -25.43
CA LYS A 23 7.90 -57.93 -26.44
C LYS A 23 6.45 -57.49 -26.73
N GLY A 24 6.32 -56.19 -26.97
CA GLY A 24 5.62 -55.62 -28.14
C GLY A 24 4.10 -55.59 -28.13
N ILE A 25 3.53 -54.38 -28.10
CA ILE A 25 2.56 -53.87 -29.09
C ILE A 25 2.51 -52.34 -28.93
N THR A 26 2.84 -51.65 -30.01
CA THR A 26 2.66 -50.21 -30.20
C THR A 26 1.18 -49.86 -30.19
N ARG A 27 0.74 -48.97 -29.31
CA ARG A 27 -0.57 -48.32 -29.43
C ARG A 27 -0.38 -46.81 -29.59
N LYS A 28 -0.77 -46.35 -30.78
CA LYS A 28 -0.77 -44.97 -31.25
C LYS A 28 -1.51 -44.06 -30.27
N SER A 29 -0.90 -42.91 -30.05
CA SER A 29 -1.38 -41.73 -29.34
C SER A 29 -2.73 -41.23 -29.92
N GLY A 30 -3.79 -41.31 -29.10
CA GLY A 30 -5.00 -40.50 -29.26
C GLY A 30 -4.85 -39.16 -28.53
N PRO A 31 -5.49 -38.06 -29.00
CA PRO A 31 -5.27 -36.74 -28.45
C PRO A 31 -5.90 -36.63 -27.06
N LYS A 32 -5.07 -36.37 -26.04
CA LYS A 32 -5.52 -35.92 -24.72
C LYS A 32 -6.28 -34.61 -24.90
N LYS A 33 -7.61 -34.63 -24.70
CA LYS A 33 -8.40 -33.42 -24.44
C LYS A 33 -7.79 -32.73 -23.22
N GLY A 34 -6.96 -31.73 -23.46
CA GLY A 34 -6.43 -30.87 -22.42
C GLY A 34 -7.60 -30.22 -21.70
N LYS A 35 -7.75 -30.50 -20.40
CA LYS A 35 -8.48 -29.58 -19.52
C LYS A 35 -7.77 -28.24 -19.68
N ARG A 36 -8.37 -27.32 -20.44
CA ARG A 36 -8.00 -25.91 -20.42
C ARG A 36 -8.20 -25.48 -18.98
N SER A 37 -7.10 -25.38 -18.24
CA SER A 37 -7.07 -24.62 -17.01
C SER A 37 -7.46 -23.20 -17.39
N ILE A 38 -8.71 -22.84 -17.10
CA ILE A 38 -9.12 -21.44 -17.07
C ILE A 38 -8.11 -20.77 -16.12
N PRO A 39 -7.28 -19.82 -16.58
CA PRO A 39 -6.44 -19.10 -15.65
C PRO A 39 -7.41 -18.43 -14.67
N ALA A 40 -7.30 -18.79 -13.39
CA ALA A 40 -8.01 -18.11 -12.33
C ALA A 40 -7.80 -16.61 -12.56
N ALA A 41 -8.87 -15.90 -12.90
CA ALA A 41 -8.83 -14.46 -13.05
C ALA A 41 -8.21 -13.94 -11.76
N LYS A 42 -6.99 -13.41 -11.85
CA LYS A 42 -6.35 -12.74 -10.73
C LYS A 42 -7.35 -11.69 -10.31
N ALA A 43 -7.96 -11.87 -9.14
CA ALA A 43 -8.74 -10.83 -8.51
C ALA A 43 -7.82 -9.60 -8.43
N THR A 44 -8.04 -8.65 -9.33
CA THR A 44 -7.37 -7.36 -9.31
C THR A 44 -7.86 -6.68 -8.05
N ARG A 45 -7.08 -6.84 -6.96
CA ARG A 45 -7.24 -5.99 -5.78
C ARG A 45 -7.23 -4.56 -6.28
N PRO A 46 -8.15 -3.69 -5.83
CA PRO A 46 -8.16 -2.31 -6.26
C PRO A 46 -6.76 -1.73 -6.07
N LYS A 47 -6.20 -1.22 -7.17
CA LYS A 47 -4.83 -0.72 -7.21
C LYS A 47 -4.79 0.48 -6.26
N ARG A 48 -4.11 0.36 -5.13
CA ARG A 48 -3.99 1.43 -4.13
C ARG A 48 -3.49 2.70 -4.83
N SER A 49 -4.16 3.81 -4.61
CA SER A 49 -3.69 5.11 -5.11
C SER A 49 -2.32 5.41 -4.51
N SER A 50 -1.34 5.74 -5.36
CA SER A 50 0.00 6.11 -4.91
C SER A 50 -0.04 7.46 -4.20
N TRP A 51 0.68 7.61 -3.10
CA TRP A 51 0.86 8.92 -2.45
C TRP A 51 1.88 9.82 -3.16
N LEU A 52 2.62 9.26 -4.13
CA LEU A 52 3.66 9.96 -4.87
C LEU A 52 3.36 9.98 -6.37
N ASP A 53 3.73 11.07 -7.01
CA ASP A 53 3.75 11.20 -8.45
C ASP A 53 4.82 10.29 -9.05
N ALA A 54 4.47 9.61 -10.15
CA ALA A 54 5.33 8.61 -10.76
C ALA A 54 6.61 9.21 -11.37
N ASN A 55 6.58 10.48 -11.77
CA ASN A 55 7.67 11.12 -12.49
C ASN A 55 8.47 12.08 -11.60
N SER A 56 7.79 12.92 -10.85
CA SER A 56 8.40 13.97 -10.04
C SER A 56 8.71 13.53 -8.60
N HIS A 57 8.19 12.37 -8.17
CA HIS A 57 8.25 11.89 -6.78
C HIS A 57 7.69 12.88 -5.74
N LYS A 58 6.94 13.88 -6.19
CA LYS A 58 6.28 14.84 -5.31
C LYS A 58 5.06 14.20 -4.63
N PRO A 59 4.72 14.62 -3.40
CA PRO A 59 3.48 14.22 -2.76
C PRO A 59 2.27 14.56 -3.64
N LEU A 60 1.36 13.59 -3.80
CA LEU A 60 0.08 13.75 -4.51
C LEU A 60 -1.11 13.86 -3.55
N ILE A 61 -0.88 13.84 -2.24
CA ILE A 61 -1.94 13.83 -1.24
C ILE A 61 -2.88 15.04 -1.42
N ASP A 62 -2.34 16.22 -1.72
CA ASP A 62 -3.08 17.46 -1.97
C ASP A 62 -3.98 17.39 -3.22
N GLN A 63 -3.66 16.51 -4.18
CA GLN A 63 -4.51 16.31 -5.35
C GLN A 63 -5.74 15.48 -5.01
N TYR A 64 -5.65 14.60 -4.01
CA TYR A 64 -6.80 13.82 -3.53
C TYR A 64 -7.78 14.70 -2.74
N THR A 65 -7.35 15.81 -2.14
CA THR A 65 -8.27 16.81 -1.56
C THR A 65 -9.22 17.40 -2.60
N ARG A 66 -8.80 17.53 -3.87
CA ARG A 66 -9.68 17.97 -4.97
C ARG A 66 -10.73 16.92 -5.37
N GLN A 67 -10.63 15.71 -4.83
CA GLN A 67 -11.62 14.65 -5.00
C GLN A 67 -12.61 14.59 -3.83
N LEU A 68 -12.36 15.33 -2.74
CA LEU A 68 -13.28 15.44 -1.62
C LEU A 68 -14.39 16.44 -1.99
N SER A 69 -15.61 15.94 -2.20
CA SER A 69 -16.76 16.79 -2.53
C SER A 69 -16.98 17.89 -1.49
N SER A 70 -16.84 17.55 -0.21
CA SER A 70 -16.96 18.51 0.90
C SER A 70 -15.95 19.66 0.84
N PHE A 71 -14.75 19.40 0.32
CA PHE A 71 -13.75 20.45 0.14
C PHE A 71 -14.09 21.31 -1.08
N MET A 72 -14.45 20.68 -2.20
CA MET A 72 -14.83 21.38 -3.43
C MET A 72 -16.04 22.30 -3.23
N GLU A 73 -17.02 21.86 -2.45
CA GLU A 73 -18.19 22.67 -2.06
C GLU A 73 -17.76 23.88 -1.21
N ALA A 74 -16.97 23.67 -0.15
CA ALA A 74 -16.54 24.73 0.76
C ALA A 74 -15.60 25.78 0.14
N VAL A 75 -14.96 25.48 -0.99
CA VAL A 75 -14.10 26.45 -1.70
C VAL A 75 -14.79 27.08 -2.92
N ALA A 76 -16.03 26.67 -3.24
CA ALA A 76 -16.69 27.04 -4.49
C ALA A 76 -16.99 28.55 -4.60
N ASP A 77 -17.34 29.18 -3.49
CA ASP A 77 -17.63 30.61 -3.40
C ASP A 77 -16.41 31.46 -2.99
N GLY A 78 -15.26 30.81 -2.78
CA GLY A 78 -14.01 31.46 -2.37
C GLY A 78 -13.94 31.85 -0.89
N ARG A 79 -14.90 31.44 -0.06
CA ARG A 79 -14.91 31.74 1.38
C ARG A 79 -15.29 30.52 2.20
N ILE A 80 -14.34 30.04 3.01
CA ILE A 80 -14.61 28.96 3.96
C ILE A 80 -15.29 29.55 5.21
N GLU A 81 -16.49 29.08 5.53
CA GLU A 81 -17.22 29.43 6.74
C GLU A 81 -16.74 28.64 7.97
N GLU A 82 -17.01 29.17 9.17
CA GLU A 82 -16.67 28.51 10.44
C GLU A 82 -17.36 27.15 10.58
N SER A 83 -18.62 27.05 10.14
CA SER A 83 -19.41 25.82 10.11
C SER A 83 -18.80 24.75 9.22
N GLU A 84 -18.27 25.13 8.05
CA GLU A 84 -17.62 24.24 7.09
C GLU A 84 -16.29 23.73 7.61
N LEU A 85 -15.52 24.61 8.26
CA LEU A 85 -14.27 24.26 8.92
C LEU A 85 -14.51 23.27 10.08
N ALA A 86 -15.51 23.56 10.94
CA ALA A 86 -15.88 22.67 12.02
C ALA A 86 -16.35 21.29 11.51
N ALA A 87 -17.11 21.25 10.41
CA ALA A 87 -17.53 19.99 9.81
C ALA A 87 -16.35 19.19 9.23
N GLN A 88 -15.31 19.87 8.70
CA GLN A 88 -14.08 19.22 8.25
C GLN A 88 -13.28 18.65 9.43
N GLU A 89 -13.17 19.41 10.53
CA GLU A 89 -12.53 18.95 11.77
C GLU A 89 -13.22 17.70 12.32
N GLU A 90 -14.56 17.69 12.39
CA GLU A 90 -15.33 16.55 12.87
C GLU A 90 -15.03 15.28 12.04
N ARG A 91 -15.00 15.42 10.71
CA ARG A 91 -14.66 14.31 9.80
C ARG A 91 -13.24 13.80 10.05
N LEU A 92 -12.27 14.71 10.23
CA LEU A 92 -10.88 14.37 10.50
C LEU A 92 -10.74 13.62 11.83
N VAL A 93 -11.30 14.16 12.92
CA VAL A 93 -11.26 13.55 14.25
C VAL A 93 -11.88 12.16 14.25
N ARG A 94 -13.02 12.00 13.56
CA ARG A 94 -13.67 10.69 13.43
C ARG A 94 -12.74 9.67 12.76
N LEU A 95 -12.09 10.03 11.66
CA LEU A 95 -11.16 9.15 10.95
C LEU A 95 -9.93 8.80 11.80
N MET A 96 -9.37 9.78 12.52
CA MET A 96 -8.24 9.52 13.42
C MET A 96 -8.61 8.50 14.50
N LYS A 97 -9.75 8.69 15.18
CA LYS A 97 -10.25 7.76 16.20
C LYS A 97 -10.53 6.36 15.68
N GLU A 98 -10.96 6.23 14.42
CA GLU A 98 -11.23 4.94 13.79
C GLU A 98 -9.95 4.21 13.39
N ILE A 99 -8.97 4.93 12.84
CA ILE A 99 -7.77 4.34 12.23
C ILE A 99 -6.67 4.09 13.26
N GLU A 100 -6.45 5.02 14.20
CA GLU A 100 -5.35 4.97 15.17
C GLU A 100 -5.27 3.62 15.93
N PRO A 101 -6.37 3.05 16.46
CA PRO A 101 -6.32 1.77 17.17
C PRO A 101 -5.98 0.56 16.30
N GLN A 102 -6.08 0.69 14.97
CA GLN A 102 -5.75 -0.40 14.03
C GLN A 102 -4.25 -0.47 13.71
N LEU A 103 -3.49 0.54 14.15
CA LEU A 103 -2.06 0.63 13.92
C LEU A 103 -1.31 -0.05 15.07
N SER A 104 -0.28 -0.83 14.75
CA SER A 104 0.68 -1.24 15.77
C SER A 104 1.50 -0.03 16.23
N ASP A 105 2.02 -0.04 17.46
CA ASP A 105 2.81 1.07 18.02
C ASP A 105 3.92 1.56 17.07
N ALA A 106 4.67 0.61 16.48
CA ALA A 106 5.75 0.93 15.54
C ALA A 106 5.25 1.53 14.21
N LEU A 107 4.04 1.15 13.77
CA LEU A 107 3.43 1.73 12.56
C LEU A 107 2.80 3.09 12.87
N HIS A 108 2.15 3.22 14.02
CA HIS A 108 1.61 4.47 14.52
C HIS A 108 2.70 5.54 14.58
N GLU A 109 3.85 5.27 15.22
CA GLU A 109 4.98 6.21 15.29
C GLU A 109 5.43 6.69 13.90
N ARG A 110 5.54 5.78 12.92
CA ARG A 110 5.95 6.11 11.55
C ARG A 110 4.92 6.95 10.82
N ILE A 111 3.63 6.63 10.96
CA ILE A 111 2.54 7.38 10.34
C ILE A 111 2.43 8.77 10.98
N THR A 112 2.53 8.86 12.31
CA THR A 112 2.54 10.16 13.02
C THR A 112 3.68 11.04 12.53
N ARG A 113 4.89 10.50 12.40
CA ARG A 113 6.01 11.25 11.81
C ARG A 113 5.70 11.72 10.38
N LEU A 114 5.14 10.85 9.55
CA LEU A 114 4.74 11.23 8.18
C LEU A 114 3.70 12.35 8.17
N LEU A 115 2.66 12.29 9.01
CA LEU A 115 1.62 13.30 9.09
C LEU A 115 2.19 14.65 9.57
N CYS A 116 3.13 14.63 10.52
CA CYS A 116 3.84 15.82 10.96
C CYS A 116 4.64 16.47 9.82
N GLU A 117 5.42 15.69 9.07
CA GLU A 117 6.21 16.19 7.94
C GLU A 117 5.31 16.73 6.81
N LEU A 118 4.20 16.05 6.52
CA LEU A 118 3.23 16.52 5.53
C LEU A 118 2.61 17.86 5.95
N THR A 119 2.15 17.96 7.20
CA THR A 119 1.56 19.21 7.73
C THR A 119 2.58 20.35 7.70
N ALA A 120 3.83 20.08 8.08
CA ALA A 120 4.90 21.07 8.01
C ALA A 120 5.16 21.52 6.57
N TYR A 121 5.21 20.58 5.62
CA TYR A 121 5.36 20.88 4.20
C TYR A 121 4.23 21.76 3.68
N ASP A 122 2.97 21.45 4.00
CA ASP A 122 1.81 22.22 3.54
C ASP A 122 1.81 23.64 4.10
N LEU A 123 2.13 23.81 5.39
CA LEU A 123 2.30 25.13 6.00
C LEU A 123 3.43 25.92 5.33
N MET A 124 4.56 25.28 5.03
CA MET A 124 5.67 25.93 4.32
C MET A 124 5.28 26.33 2.89
N GLN A 125 4.55 25.47 2.16
CA GLN A 125 4.05 25.79 0.82
C GLN A 125 3.09 27.00 0.85
N MET A 126 2.13 27.00 1.78
CA MET A 126 1.19 28.11 1.94
C MET A 126 1.91 29.42 2.30
N LEU A 127 2.83 29.39 3.27
CA LEU A 127 3.58 30.57 3.68
C LEU A 127 4.45 31.10 2.54
N HIS A 128 5.14 30.22 1.82
CA HIS A 128 5.94 30.59 0.67
C HIS A 128 5.08 31.25 -0.42
N SER A 129 3.91 30.68 -0.73
CA SER A 129 2.97 31.24 -1.70
C SER A 129 2.46 32.63 -1.30
N VAL A 130 2.11 32.81 -0.02
CA VAL A 130 1.69 34.13 0.50
C VAL A 130 2.83 35.15 0.39
N GLN A 131 4.07 34.76 0.68
CA GLN A 131 5.24 35.64 0.59
C GLN A 131 5.57 36.05 -0.85
N GLU A 132 5.52 35.12 -1.81
CA GLU A 132 5.76 35.41 -3.24
C GLU A 132 4.71 36.38 -3.80
N ASN A 133 3.48 36.30 -3.32
CA ASN A 133 2.38 37.17 -3.75
C ASN A 133 2.30 38.50 -2.99
N ARG A 134 3.20 38.79 -2.06
CA ARG A 134 3.22 40.09 -1.37
C ARG A 134 3.67 41.19 -2.33
N PRO A 135 2.86 42.24 -2.56
CA PRO A 135 3.25 43.36 -3.40
C PRO A 135 4.46 44.08 -2.78
N LYS A 136 5.54 44.23 -3.55
CA LYS A 136 6.74 45.01 -3.18
C LYS A 136 6.51 46.51 -3.40
N THR A 137 5.37 47.04 -2.97
CA THR A 137 5.08 48.47 -3.14
C THR A 137 5.70 49.26 -2.00
N ALA A 138 6.82 49.91 -2.27
CA ALA A 138 7.25 51.06 -1.49
C ALA A 138 6.37 52.24 -1.92
N PHE A 139 5.55 52.74 -0.99
CA PHE A 139 4.80 53.98 -1.17
C PHE A 139 5.80 55.13 -1.26
N HIS A 140 5.96 55.67 -2.47
CA HIS A 140 6.65 56.93 -2.69
C HIS A 140 5.54 57.95 -2.90
N GLY A 141 5.22 58.68 -1.84
CA GLY A 141 4.17 59.70 -1.83
C GLY A 141 4.43 60.85 -2.78
#